data_AF-A0A7T4QXP9-F1
#
_entry.id   AF-A0A7T4QXP9-F1
#
_cell.length_a   1.000
_cell.length_b   1.000
_cell.length_c   1.000
_cell.angle_alpha   90.00
_cell.angle_beta   90.00
_cell.angle_gamma   90.00
#
_symmetry.space_group_name_H-M   'P 1'
#
loop_
_entity.id
_entity.type
_entity.pdbx_description
1 polymer ?
#
loop_
_entity_poly.entity_id
_entity_poly.type
_entity_poly.pdbx_seq_one_letter_code
_entity_poly.pdbx_strand_id
1 'polypeptide(L)'
;MLSYLELVELANGDIVLQRSEGDDKPLVVIRFSDETREHFSGSSCLEVARVMVQAGIEAASAMGDGEVFATDVDDDLDDEHDDLPKTLH
;
A
#
# COMPACT_ATOMS: atom_id res chain seq x y z
N MET A 1 14.85 10.56 -14.16
CA MET A 1 14.29 9.19 -14.18
C MET A 1 13.14 9.20 -13.22
N LEU A 2 11.95 8.80 -13.68
CA LEU A 2 10.83 8.52 -12.79
C LEU A 2 11.22 7.28 -11.99
N SER A 3 11.39 7.42 -10.69
CA SER A 3 11.69 6.29 -9.83
C SER A 3 10.38 5.58 -9.49
N TYR A 4 10.18 4.39 -10.02
CA TYR A 4 9.04 3.54 -9.70
C TYR A 4 9.17 2.99 -8.27
N LEU A 5 8.03 2.82 -7.61
CA LEU A 5 7.92 2.20 -6.30
C LEU A 5 7.27 0.83 -6.45
N GLU A 6 7.76 -0.15 -5.70
CA GLU A 6 7.20 -1.49 -5.68
C GLU A 6 6.98 -1.98 -4.26
N LEU A 7 5.95 -2.82 -4.09
CA LEU A 7 5.68 -3.56 -2.86
C LEU A 7 6.17 -5.00 -3.02
N VAL A 8 7.03 -5.44 -2.11
CA VAL A 8 7.61 -6.78 -2.10
C VAL A 8 7.27 -7.46 -0.79
N GLU A 9 6.68 -8.66 -0.85
CA GLU A 9 6.55 -9.54 0.31
C GLU A 9 7.85 -10.33 0.51
N LEU A 10 8.44 -10.19 1.69
CA LEU A 10 9.65 -10.90 2.09
C LEU A 10 9.32 -12.33 2.53
N ALA A 11 10.32 -13.21 2.57
CA ALA A 11 10.14 -14.60 3.00
C ALA A 11 9.66 -14.76 4.46
N ASN A 12 9.83 -13.73 5.30
CA ASN A 12 9.31 -13.69 6.66
C ASN A 12 7.86 -13.17 6.74
N GLY A 13 7.27 -12.76 5.60
CA GLY A 13 5.93 -12.23 5.50
C GLY A 13 5.81 -10.72 5.77
N ASP A 14 6.90 -10.03 6.08
CA ASP A 14 6.89 -8.57 6.12
C ASP A 14 6.77 -8.03 4.69
N ILE A 15 6.08 -6.90 4.53
CA ILE A 15 5.90 -6.25 3.23
C ILE A 15 6.70 -4.95 3.22
N VAL A 16 7.49 -4.75 2.18
CA VAL A 16 8.35 -3.57 2.05
C VAL A 16 7.98 -2.75 0.82
N LEU A 17 7.97 -1.43 0.98
CA LEU A 17 7.92 -0.49 -0.13
C LEU A 17 9.35 -0.06 -0.46
N GLN A 18 9.78 -0.25 -1.71
CA GLN A 18 11.13 0.08 -2.15
C GLN A 18 11.12 0.70 -3.54
N ARG A 19 12.27 1.23 -3.98
CA ARG A 19 12.43 1.74 -5.35
C ARG A 19 12.70 0.56 -6.28
N SER A 20 12.01 0.49 -7.41
CA SER A 20 12.20 -0.58 -8.40
C SER A 20 13.59 -0.54 -9.07
N GLU A 21 14.24 0.62 -9.09
CA GLU A 21 15.60 0.79 -9.58
C GLU A 21 16.42 1.52 -8.51
N GLY A 22 17.27 0.79 -7.78
CA GLY A 22 18.12 1.41 -6.76
C GLY A 22 18.70 0.48 -5.72
N ASP A 23 19.10 1.06 -4.58
CA ASP A 23 19.53 0.35 -3.38
C ASP A 23 18.34 -0.42 -2.79
N ASP A 24 18.53 -1.69 -2.43
CA ASP A 24 17.53 -2.60 -1.80
C ASP A 24 17.14 -2.16 -0.37
N LYS A 25 17.20 -0.85 -0.09
CA LYS A 25 16.81 -0.28 1.19
C LYS A 25 15.30 -0.03 1.18
N PRO A 26 14.54 -0.66 2.09
CA PRO A 26 13.12 -0.42 2.19
C PRO A 26 12.87 1.02 2.65
N LEU A 27 11.97 1.71 1.96
CA LEU A 27 11.48 3.04 2.33
C LEU A 27 10.47 2.94 3.47
N VAL A 28 9.63 1.90 3.43
CA VAL A 28 8.62 1.59 4.44
C VAL A 28 8.60 0.08 4.66
N VAL A 29 8.41 -0.34 5.91
CA VAL A 29 8.22 -1.75 6.29
C VAL A 29 6.87 -1.87 6.99
N ILE A 30 6.00 -2.73 6.46
CA ILE A 30 4.68 -3.04 6.99
C ILE A 30 4.74 -4.45 7.59
N ARG A 31 4.43 -4.55 8.88
CA ARG A 31 4.45 -5.81 9.63
C ARG A 31 3.08 -6.06 10.21
N PHE A 32 2.41 -7.09 9.69
CA PHE A 32 1.18 -7.60 10.26
C PHE A 32 1.51 -8.51 11.45
N SER A 33 0.72 -8.45 12.52
CA SER A 33 0.84 -9.42 13.61
C SER A 33 0.48 -10.82 13.11
N ASP A 34 0.98 -11.85 13.79
CA ASP A 34 0.66 -13.25 13.46
C ASP A 34 -0.85 -13.50 13.45
N GLU A 35 -1.57 -12.97 14.44
CA GLU A 35 -3.03 -13.00 14.51
C GLU A 35 -3.68 -12.42 13.23
N THR A 36 -3.21 -11.26 12.79
CA THR A 36 -3.73 -10.60 11.58
C THR A 36 -3.45 -11.42 10.32
N ARG A 37 -2.28 -12.05 10.24
CA ARG A 37 -1.86 -12.92 9.13
C ARG A 37 -2.61 -14.25 9.11
N GLU A 38 -3.08 -14.74 10.26
CA GLU A 38 -3.95 -15.92 10.33
C GLU A 38 -5.37 -15.59 9.83
N HIS A 39 -5.84 -14.36 10.04
CA HIS A 39 -7.14 -13.89 9.56
C HIS A 39 -7.14 -13.56 8.06
N PHE A 40 -6.07 -12.98 7.55
CA PHE A 40 -5.90 -12.73 6.13
C PHE A 40 -5.31 -13.98 5.45
N SER A 41 -6.07 -14.63 4.58
CA SER A 41 -5.51 -15.68 3.72
C SER A 41 -4.28 -15.11 2.98
N GLY A 42 -3.17 -15.84 2.87
CA GLY A 42 -1.83 -15.28 2.60
C GLY A 42 -1.70 -14.25 1.48
N SER A 43 -2.55 -14.28 0.44
CA SER A 43 -2.59 -13.29 -0.64
C SER A 43 -3.15 -11.91 -0.24
N SER A 44 -3.91 -11.82 0.85
CA SER A 44 -4.66 -10.62 1.24
C SER A 44 -3.80 -9.58 1.97
N CYS A 45 -2.70 -9.97 2.62
CA CYS A 45 -1.83 -9.00 3.32
C CYS A 45 -1.14 -8.04 2.33
N LEU A 46 -0.69 -8.53 1.18
CA LEU A 46 -0.06 -7.71 0.15
C LEU A 46 -1.06 -6.74 -0.48
N GLU A 47 -2.29 -7.19 -0.72
CA GLU A 47 -3.37 -6.37 -1.26
C GLU A 47 -3.78 -5.26 -0.27
N VAL A 48 -3.91 -5.60 1.01
CA VAL A 48 -4.17 -4.62 2.08
C VAL A 48 -3.03 -3.59 2.14
N ALA A 49 -1.77 -4.04 2.10
CA ALA A 49 -0.62 -3.14 2.09
C ALA A 49 -0.62 -2.19 0.88
N ARG A 50 -1.01 -2.68 -0.31
CA ARG A 50 -1.16 -1.84 -1.51
C ARG A 50 -2.19 -0.73 -1.28
N VAL A 51 -3.38 -1.08 -0.80
CA VAL A 51 -4.44 -0.10 -0.52
C VAL A 51 -4.01 0.90 0.55
N MET A 52 -3.28 0.47 1.58
CA MET A 52 -2.74 1.35 2.62
C MET A 52 -1.76 2.38 2.05
N VAL A 53 -0.86 1.96 1.16
CA VAL A 53 0.10 2.89 0.52
C VAL A 53 -0.64 3.87 -0.38
N GLN A 54 -1.61 3.39 -1.18
CA GLN A 54 -2.42 4.24 -2.05
C GLN A 54 -3.17 5.32 -1.25
N ALA A 55 -3.89 4.91 -0.20
CA ALA A 55 -4.60 5.84 0.69
C ALA A 55 -3.64 6.83 1.37
N GLY A 56 -2.42 6.41 1.72
CA GLY A 56 -1.40 7.27 2.28
C GLY A 56 -0.92 8.37 1.30
N ILE A 57 -0.73 8.02 0.02
CA ILE A 57 -0.35 8.97 -1.03
C ILE A 57 -1.46 9.99 -1.26
N GLU A 58 -2.71 9.53 -1.35
CA GLU A 58 -3.88 10.41 -1.51
C GLU A 58 -4.03 11.39 -0.34
N ALA A 59 -3.89 10.90 0.89
CA ALA A 59 -3.92 11.73 2.09
C ALA A 59 -2.78 12.76 2.09
N ALA A 60 -1.56 12.36 1.73
CA ALA A 60 -0.41 13.27 1.66
C ALA A 60 -0.59 14.36 0.60
N SER A 61 -1.17 14.01 -0.54
CA SER A 61 -1.53 14.96 -1.60
C SER A 61 -2.56 15.99 -1.11
N ALA A 62 -3.60 15.54 -0.40
CA ALA A 62 -4.63 16.41 0.17
C ALA A 62 -4.07 17.36 1.25
N MET A 63 -3.01 16.97 1.96
CA MET A 63 -2.32 17.79 2.96
C MET A 63 -1.37 18.84 2.36
N GLY A 64 -1.13 18.83 1.04
CA GLY A 64 -0.28 19.80 0.35
C GLY A 64 1.21 19.50 0.39
N ASP A 65 1.60 18.34 0.93
CA ASP A 65 3.00 17.88 1.04
C ASP A 65 3.41 16.91 -0.10
N GLY A 66 2.49 16.51 -0.97
CA GLY A 66 2.70 15.45 -1.96
C GLY A 66 3.29 15.92 -3.29
N GLU A 67 4.58 15.66 -3.53
CA GLU A 67 5.06 15.40 -4.90
C GLU A 67 4.40 14.10 -5.38
N VAL A 68 3.61 14.17 -6.44
CA VAL A 68 2.77 13.06 -6.92
C VAL A 68 3.67 11.93 -7.44
N PHE A 69 3.77 10.84 -6.69
CA PHE A 69 4.38 9.60 -7.18
C PHE A 69 3.37 8.92 -8.09
N ALA A 70 3.66 8.84 -9.39
CA ALA A 70 2.83 8.12 -10.33
C ALA A 70 2.87 6.62 -10.02
N THR A 71 1.80 6.10 -9.42
CA THR A 71 1.55 4.66 -9.35
C THR A 71 0.68 4.31 -10.55
N ASP A 72 1.29 3.85 -11.64
CA ASP A 72 0.53 3.25 -12.74
C ASP A 72 -0.03 1.92 -12.24
N VAL A 73 -1.20 1.95 -11.61
CA VAL A 73 -1.99 0.75 -11.40
C VAL A 73 -3.27 0.91 -12.17
N ASP A 74 -3.41 0.13 -13.24
CA ASP A 74 -4.63 0.02 -14.04
C ASP A 74 -5.80 -0.37 -13.12
N ASP A 75 -6.64 0.61 -12.81
CA ASP A 75 -7.83 0.44 -11.99
C ASP A 75 -9.06 0.38 -12.91
N ASP A 76 -9.27 -0.79 -13.52
CA ASP A 76 -10.58 -1.18 -14.07
C ASP A 76 -11.45 -1.73 -12.92
N LEU A 77 -11.74 -0.89 -11.92
CA LEU A 77 -12.72 -1.19 -10.88
C LEU A 77 -13.91 -0.23 -11.04
N ASP A 78 -14.94 -0.72 -11.75
CA ASP A 78 -16.30 -0.19 -11.63
C ASP A 78 -16.75 -0.40 -10.18
N ASP A 79 -16.73 0.65 -9.35
CA ASP A 79 -17.31 0.60 -8.01
C ASP A 79 -18.32 1.75 -7.81
N GLU A 80 -19.59 1.36 -7.80
CA GLU A 80 -20.70 2.21 -7.37
C GLU A 80 -20.53 2.51 -5.88
N HIS A 81 -20.16 3.74 -5.54
CA HIS A 81 -20.03 4.21 -4.16
C HIS A 81 -21.35 4.08 -3.39
N ASP A 82 -21.40 3.19 -2.37
CA ASP A 82 -22.40 3.27 -1.30
C ASP A 82 -21.76 3.93 -0.07
N ASP A 83 -22.18 5.16 0.16
CA ASP A 83 -21.66 6.11 1.14
C ASP A 83 -22.28 5.81 2.52
N LEU A 84 -21.53 5.10 3.38
CA LEU A 84 -21.90 4.93 4.78
C LEU A 84 -20.73 5.26 5.71
N PRO A 85 -20.91 6.18 6.68
CA PRO A 85 -19.86 6.52 7.62
C PRO A 85 -19.75 5.42 8.68
N LYS A 86 -18.55 4.91 8.92
CA LYS A 86 -18.26 4.05 10.09
C LYS A 86 -17.06 4.60 10.84
N THR A 87 -17.33 5.32 11.92
CA THR A 87 -16.33 5.67 12.92
C THR A 87 -15.83 4.39 13.62
N LEU A 88 -14.51 4.27 13.74
CA LEU A 88 -13.83 3.16 14.42
C LEU A 88 -13.65 3.51 15.91
N HIS A 89 -14.10 2.62 16.81
CA HIS A 89 -13.77 2.61 18.24
C HIS A 89 -13.10 1.28 18.55
#